data_AF-A0A2E4XPA6-F1
#
_entry.id   AF-A0A2E4XPA6-F1
#
_cell.length_a   1.000
_cell.length_b   1.000
_cell.length_c   1.000
_cell.angle_alpha   90.00
_cell.angle_beta   90.00
_cell.angle_gamma   90.00
#
_symmetry.space_group_name_H-M   'P 1'
#
loop_
_entity.id
_entity.type
_entity.pdbx_description
1 polymer ?
#
loop_
_entity_poly.entity_id
_entity_poly.type
_entity_poly.pdbx_seq_one_letter_code
_entity_poly.pdbx_strand_id
1 'polypeptide(L)'
;MATAKTQRRWRERNRYVKSQLNVMAGRLVHDDLAEIAESSSLRGKGEAVGFASYIAKGLIQYSTHNLEARRLLEIFVASYERDRD
;
A
#
# COMPACT_ATOMS: atom_id res chain seq x y z
N MET A 1 -11.17 17.78 1.51
CA MET A 1 -9.78 17.50 1.04
C MET A 1 -8.79 18.21 1.94
N ALA A 2 -7.65 17.57 2.30
CA ALA A 2 -6.61 18.22 3.08
C ALA A 2 -5.97 19.37 2.29
N THR A 3 -5.85 20.55 2.91
CA THR A 3 -5.26 21.75 2.27
C THR A 3 -3.77 21.55 1.97
N ALA A 4 -3.25 22.27 0.97
CA ALA A 4 -1.85 22.16 0.52
C ALA A 4 -0.84 22.39 1.67
N LYS A 5 -1.16 23.28 2.61
CA LYS A 5 -0.37 23.55 3.82
C LYS A 5 -0.30 22.33 4.75
N THR A 6 -1.41 21.62 4.92
CA THR A 6 -1.51 20.41 5.75
C THR A 6 -0.79 19.24 5.08
N GLN A 7 -0.89 19.11 3.75
CA GLN A 7 -0.12 18.12 2.99
C GLN A 7 1.39 18.39 3.07
N ARG A 8 1.83 19.65 2.99
CA ARG A 8 3.25 20.02 3.11
C ARG A 8 3.80 19.71 4.50
N ARG A 9 3.10 20.09 5.57
CA ARG A 9 3.49 19.75 6.95
C ARG A 9 3.59 18.25 7.18
N TRP A 10 2.65 17.47 6.64
CA TRP A 10 2.70 16.01 6.73
C TRP A 10 3.91 15.43 5.97
N ARG A 11 4.22 15.95 4.77
CA ARG A 11 5.39 15.54 3.97
C ARG A 11 6.72 15.88 4.64
N GLU A 12 6.82 17.06 5.26
CA GLU A 12 8.01 17.46 6.03
C GLU A 12 8.19 16.56 7.28
N ARG A 13 7.11 16.27 8.00
CA ARG A 13 7.16 15.41 9.20
C ARG A 13 7.50 13.94 8.88
N ASN A 14 7.05 13.45 7.73
CA ASN A 14 7.24 12.07 7.30
C ASN A 14 8.34 11.92 6.23
N ARG A 15 9.26 12.89 6.11
CA ARG A 15 10.28 12.87 5.03
C ARG A 15 11.14 11.60 5.06
N TYR A 16 11.46 11.09 6.25
CA TYR A 16 12.28 9.89 6.44
C TYR A 16 11.48 8.59 6.21
N VAL A 17 10.19 8.60 6.51
CA VAL A 17 9.25 7.53 6.14
C VAL A 17 9.09 7.48 4.61
N LYS A 18 9.06 8.64 3.94
CA LYS A 18 9.07 8.73 2.48
C LYS A 18 10.38 8.27 1.87
N SER A 19 11.53 8.58 2.47
CA SER A 19 12.81 8.07 1.96
C SER A 19 12.94 6.57 2.17
N GLN A 20 12.47 6.02 3.30
CA GLN A 20 12.43 4.56 3.49
C GLN A 20 11.43 3.87 2.58
N LEU A 21 10.23 4.44 2.39
CA LEU A 21 9.26 3.93 1.43
C LEU A 21 9.76 4.06 -0.01
N ASN A 22 10.48 5.12 -0.40
CA ASN A 22 11.07 5.25 -1.73
C ASN A 22 12.34 4.41 -1.93
N VAL A 23 13.02 4.01 -0.86
CA VAL A 23 14.19 3.11 -0.92
C VAL A 23 13.73 1.65 -0.96
N MET A 24 12.62 1.31 -0.28
CA MET A 24 12.00 -0.02 -0.32
C MET A 24 11.07 -0.21 -1.53
N ALA A 25 10.41 0.87 -1.98
CA ALA A 25 9.72 0.94 -3.26
C ALA A 25 10.76 1.18 -4.36
N GLY A 26 11.50 0.14 -4.73
CA GLY A 26 12.18 0.12 -6.01
C GLY A 26 11.22 0.49 -7.14
N ARG A 27 11.75 0.70 -8.35
CA ARG A 27 10.97 1.00 -9.56
C ARG A 27 9.68 0.16 -9.69
N LEU A 28 9.75 -1.11 -9.28
CA LEU A 28 8.64 -2.06 -9.22
C LEU A 28 7.40 -1.53 -8.50
N VAL A 29 7.51 -1.10 -7.24
CA VAL A 29 6.33 -0.65 -6.46
C VAL A 29 5.73 0.63 -7.05
N HIS A 30 6.54 1.49 -7.66
CA HIS A 30 6.00 2.64 -8.37
C HIS A 30 5.20 2.25 -9.60
N ASP A 31 5.63 1.21 -10.33
CA ASP A 31 4.94 0.69 -11.50
C ASP A 31 3.68 -0.07 -11.07
N ASP A 32 3.75 -0.91 -10.03
CA ASP A 32 2.60 -1.60 -9.42
C ASP A 32 1.53 -0.61 -8.95
N LEU A 33 1.92 0.48 -8.28
CA LEU A 33 0.97 1.52 -7.86
C LEU A 33 0.34 2.28 -9.04
N ALA A 34 1.04 2.35 -10.18
CA ALA A 34 0.46 2.92 -11.40
C ALA A 34 -0.58 1.95 -11.98
N GLU A 35 -0.23 0.68 -12.08
CA GLU A 35 -1.09 -0.39 -12.58
C GLU A 35 -2.34 -0.57 -11.72
N ILE A 36 -2.19 -0.58 -10.38
CA ILE A 36 -3.33 -0.63 -9.44
C ILE A 36 -4.24 0.59 -9.65
N ALA A 37 -3.66 1.78 -9.84
CA ALA A 37 -4.45 2.98 -10.06
C ALA A 37 -5.26 2.89 -11.36
N GLU A 38 -4.65 2.39 -12.43
CA GLU A 38 -5.31 2.22 -13.73
C GLU A 38 -6.40 1.13 -13.68
N SER A 39 -6.03 -0.08 -13.26
CA SER A 39 -6.94 -1.23 -13.17
C SER A 39 -8.13 -1.00 -12.25
N SER A 40 -7.94 -0.24 -11.16
CA SER A 40 -8.99 0.05 -10.18
C SER A 40 -9.65 1.43 -10.39
N SER A 41 -9.39 2.12 -11.51
CA SER A 41 -9.97 3.43 -11.83
C SER A 41 -9.77 4.51 -10.74
N LEU A 42 -8.57 4.54 -10.15
CA LEU A 42 -8.20 5.48 -9.09
C LEU A 42 -7.52 6.73 -9.67
N ARG A 43 -7.51 7.83 -8.90
CA ARG A 43 -6.95 9.15 -9.27
C ARG A 43 -5.42 9.20 -9.23
N GLY A 44 -4.76 8.06 -9.33
CA GLY A 44 -3.31 7.91 -9.36
C GLY A 44 -2.72 7.22 -8.13
N LYS A 45 -1.38 7.12 -8.11
CA LYS A 45 -0.60 6.32 -7.13
C LYS A 45 -0.92 6.63 -5.67
N GLY A 46 -1.25 7.90 -5.35
CA GLY A 46 -1.62 8.30 -4.00
C GLY A 46 -2.92 7.67 -3.50
N GLU A 47 -3.92 7.53 -4.37
CA GLU A 47 -5.16 6.82 -4.04
C GLU A 47 -4.95 5.30 -4.06
N ALA A 48 -4.09 4.78 -4.95
CA ALA A 48 -3.68 3.38 -4.96
C ALA A 48 -3.04 2.92 -3.65
N VAL A 49 -2.21 3.74 -3.01
CA VAL A 49 -1.67 3.44 -1.66
C VAL A 49 -2.80 3.28 -0.64
N GLY A 50 -3.78 4.19 -0.66
CA GLY A 50 -4.94 4.13 0.23
C GLY A 50 -5.80 2.88 -0.03
N PHE A 51 -6.03 2.57 -1.29
CA PHE A 51 -6.75 1.38 -1.74
C PHE A 51 -6.05 0.08 -1.31
N ALA A 52 -4.75 -0.06 -1.57
CA ALA A 52 -3.98 -1.23 -1.17
C ALA A 52 -3.99 -1.42 0.36
N SER A 53 -3.87 -0.33 1.13
CA SER A 53 -3.99 -0.38 2.58
C SER A 53 -5.38 -0.83 3.04
N TYR A 54 -6.45 -0.35 2.40
CA TYR A 54 -7.82 -0.74 2.71
C TYR A 54 -8.04 -2.24 2.47
N ILE A 55 -7.61 -2.76 1.30
CA ILE A 55 -7.72 -4.18 0.96
C ILE A 55 -6.94 -5.06 1.96
N ALA A 56 -5.68 -4.71 2.25
CA ALA A 56 -4.86 -5.46 3.20
C ALA A 56 -5.51 -5.52 4.60
N LYS A 57 -6.01 -4.38 5.11
CA LYS A 57 -6.72 -4.35 6.40
C LYS A 57 -8.01 -5.15 6.37
N GLY A 58 -8.77 -5.08 5.27
CA GLY A 58 -9.97 -5.88 5.08
C GLY A 58 -9.67 -7.38 5.12
N LEU A 59 -8.62 -7.83 4.44
CA LEU A 59 -8.22 -9.23 4.41
C LEU A 59 -7.77 -9.72 5.80
N ILE A 60 -7.01 -8.90 6.54
CA ILE A 60 -6.62 -9.18 7.93
C ILE A 60 -7.85 -9.31 8.84
N GLN A 61 -8.84 -8.44 8.70
CA GLN A 61 -10.07 -8.52 9.50
C GLN A 61 -10.88 -9.76 9.14
N TYR A 62 -11.00 -10.06 7.85
CA TYR A 62 -11.86 -11.15 7.35
C TYR A 62 -11.26 -12.54 7.61
N SER A 63 -9.93 -12.66 7.67
CA SER A 63 -9.22 -13.92 7.99
C SER A 63 -9.55 -14.51 9.36
N THR A 64 -10.11 -13.69 10.27
CA THR A 64 -10.51 -14.13 11.61
C THR A 64 -11.67 -15.13 11.56
N HIS A 65 -12.57 -15.00 10.57
CA HIS A 65 -13.79 -15.78 10.48
C HIS A 65 -14.01 -16.44 9.10
N ASN A 66 -13.12 -16.22 8.13
CA ASN A 66 -13.14 -16.87 6.83
C ASN A 66 -11.81 -17.59 6.55
N LEU A 67 -11.86 -18.91 6.37
CA LEU A 67 -10.69 -19.76 6.16
C LEU A 67 -9.95 -19.45 4.85
N GLU A 68 -10.69 -19.13 3.79
CA GLU A 68 -10.08 -18.82 2.50
C GLU A 68 -9.35 -17.46 2.55
N ALA A 69 -9.94 -16.47 3.21
CA ALA A 69 -9.28 -15.19 3.43
C ALA A 69 -8.01 -15.34 4.28
N ARG A 70 -8.01 -16.24 5.27
CA ARG A 70 -6.81 -16.59 6.03
C ARG A 70 -5.74 -17.22 5.15
N ARG A 71 -6.11 -18.22 4.34
CA ARG A 71 -5.20 -18.87 3.41
C ARG A 71 -4.55 -17.88 2.44
N LEU A 72 -5.35 -17.00 1.85
CA LEU A 72 -4.84 -15.96 0.93
C LEU A 72 -3.93 -14.97 1.65
N LEU A 73 -4.29 -14.54 2.86
CA LEU A 73 -3.45 -13.65 3.66
C LEU A 73 -2.08 -14.27 3.97
N GLU A 74 -2.05 -15.54 4.39
CA GLU A 74 -0.81 -16.26 4.69
C GLU A 74 0.09 -16.38 3.45
N ILE A 75 -0.49 -16.70 2.28
CA ILE A 75 0.25 -16.75 1.01
C ILE A 75 0.87 -15.40 0.68
N PHE A 76 0.07 -14.32 0.73
CA PHE A 76 0.56 -12.99 0.35
C PHE A 76 1.60 -12.45 1.33
N VAL A 77 1.45 -12.71 2.63
CA VAL A 77 2.46 -12.35 3.64
C VAL A 77 3.77 -13.10 3.38
N ALA A 78 3.70 -14.42 3.17
CA ALA A 78 4.90 -15.22 2.91
C ALA A 78 5.62 -14.81 1.61
N SER A 79 4.87 -14.47 0.55
CA SER A 79 5.43 -13.93 -0.69
C SER A 79 6.08 -12.57 -0.46
N TYR A 80 5.42 -11.66 0.25
CA TYR A 80 5.98 -10.34 0.55
C TYR A 80 7.27 -10.44 1.40
N GLU A 81 7.30 -11.32 2.39
CA GLU A 81 8.50 -11.55 3.21
C GLU A 81 9.67 -12.11 2.39
N ARG A 82 9.39 -12.97 1.41
CA ARG A 82 10.41 -13.51 0.50
C ARG A 82 11.02 -12.45 -0.42
N ASP A 83 10.19 -11.53 -0.92
CA ASP A 83 10.60 -10.56 -1.94
C ASP A 83 11.09 -9.23 -1.33
N ARG A 84 10.92 -9.03 -0.02
CA ARG A 84 11.33 -7.81 0.70
C ARG A 84 12.85 -7.74 0.96
N ASP A 85 13.50 -8.89 1.08
CA ASP A 85 14.94 -9.00 1.36
C ASP A 85 15.75 -9.09 0.04
#